data_AF-A0A928YN85-F1
#
_entry.id   AF-A0A928YN85-F1
#
_cell.length_a   1.000
_cell.length_b   1.000
_cell.length_c   1.000
_cell.angle_alpha   90.00
_cell.angle_beta   90.00
_cell.angle_gamma   90.00
#
_symmetry.space_group_name_H-M   'P 1'
#
loop_
_entity.id
_entity.type
_entity.pdbx_description
1 polymer ?
#
loop_
_entity_poly.entity_id
_entity_poly.type
_entity_poly.pdbx_seq_one_letter_code
_entity_poly.pdbx_strand_id
1 'polypeptide(L)' 'MTIPERHFPEARLRRLRQTDWTRRLVAENHLTPDDLILPLFIMEGNNTTEAIKT' A
#
# COMPACT_ATOMS: atom_id res chain seq x y z
N MET A 1 -10.74 8.09 25.82
CA MET A 1 -11.48 6.99 25.16
C MET A 1 -10.66 5.73 25.36
N THR A 2 -11.05 4.87 26.29
CA THR A 2 -10.30 3.65 26.62
C THR A 2 -10.74 2.53 25.69
N ILE A 3 -9.80 1.93 24.95
CA ILE A 3 -10.07 0.70 24.20
C ILE A 3 -10.20 -0.40 25.26
N PRO A 4 -11.35 -1.09 25.38
CA PRO A 4 -11.48 -2.16 26.34
C PRO A 4 -10.44 -3.24 26.03
N GLU A 5 -9.74 -3.74 27.05
CA GLU A 5 -8.87 -4.89 26.89
C GLU A 5 -9.71 -6.07 26.41
N ARG A 6 -9.41 -6.56 25.21
CA ARG A 6 -10.06 -7.76 24.67
C ARG A 6 -9.05 -8.89 24.71
N HIS A 7 -9.32 -9.89 25.54
CA HIS A 7 -8.45 -11.04 25.67
C HIS A 7 -8.84 -12.15 24.69
N PHE A 8 -7.90 -13.05 24.41
CA PHE A 8 -8.22 -14.31 23.77
C PHE A 8 -9.07 -15.16 24.74
N PRO A 9 -10.12 -15.88 24.30
CA PRO A 9 -10.55 -16.12 22.92
C PRO A 9 -11.62 -15.16 22.38
N GLU A 10 -12.01 -14.15 23.16
CA GLU A 10 -13.07 -13.19 22.81
C GLU A 10 -12.64 -12.31 21.62
N ALA A 11 -11.43 -11.75 21.67
CA ALA A 11 -10.79 -11.11 20.51
C ALA A 11 -9.81 -12.04 19.81
N ARG A 12 -10.22 -12.56 18.66
CA ARG A 12 -9.34 -13.29 17.73
C ARG A 12 -9.14 -12.47 16.46
N LEU A 13 -8.09 -11.65 16.43
CA LEU A 13 -7.76 -10.77 15.29
C LEU A 13 -7.57 -11.54 13.98
N ARG A 14 -7.24 -12.83 14.05
CA ARG A 14 -7.16 -13.71 12.87
C ARG A 14 -8.49 -13.92 12.16
N ARG A 15 -9.65 -13.73 12.81
CA ARG A 15 -10.98 -13.84 12.18
C ARG A 15 -11.10 -12.90 10.97
N LEU A 16 -10.66 -11.66 11.13
CA LEU A 16 -10.69 -10.65 10.06
C LEU A 16 -9.67 -10.94 8.93
N ARG A 17 -8.69 -11.81 9.18
CA ARG A 17 -7.61 -12.13 8.24
C ARG A 17 -7.81 -13.46 7.51
N GLN A 18 -8.89 -14.18 7.81
CA GLN A 18 -9.13 -15.55 7.32
C GLN A 18 -9.42 -15.60 5.82
N THR A 19 -10.26 -14.71 5.32
CA THR A 19 -10.68 -14.66 3.91
C THR A 19 -10.27 -13.36 3.26
N ASP A 20 -10.11 -13.39 1.94
CA ASP A 20 -9.69 -12.21 1.17
C ASP A 20 -10.67 -11.05 1.25
N TRP A 21 -11.96 -11.33 1.06
CA TRP A 21 -13.01 -10.31 1.12
C TRP A 21 -13.05 -9.61 2.48
N THR A 22 -12.84 -10.34 3.59
CA THR A 22 -12.81 -9.72 4.93
C THR A 22 -11.61 -8.81 5.08
N ARG A 23 -10.43 -9.22 4.59
CA ARG A 23 -9.22 -8.38 4.61
C ARG A 23 -9.42 -7.10 3.81
N ARG A 24 -10.08 -7.19 2.65
CA ARG A 24 -10.40 -6.02 1.81
C ARG A 24 -11.37 -5.06 2.48
N LEU A 25 -12.36 -5.56 3.24
CA LEU A 25 -13.30 -4.72 3.99
C LEU A 25 -12.66 -3.95 5.15
N VAL A 26 -11.62 -4.51 5.78
CA VAL A 26 -10.96 -3.90 6.95
C VAL A 26 -9.62 -3.23 6.62
N ALA A 27 -9.23 -3.19 5.35
CA ALA A 27 -7.98 -2.56 4.93
C ALA A 27 -8.04 -1.04 5.18
N GLU A 28 -7.07 -0.52 5.92
CA GLU A 28 -7.04 0.90 6.29
C GLU A 28 -6.50 1.80 5.17
N ASN A 29 -5.63 1.26 4.31
CA ASN A 29 -4.97 2.01 3.26
C ASN A 29 -5.14 1.31 1.91
N HIS A 30 -5.28 2.10 0.86
CA HIS A 30 -5.33 1.64 -0.51
C HIS A 30 -4.49 2.59 -1.37
N LEU A 31 -3.56 2.04 -2.15
CA LEU A 31 -2.75 2.81 -3.09
C LEU A 31 -3.44 2.82 -4.45
N THR A 32 -3.69 3.99 -5.02
CA THR A 32 -4.24 4.15 -6.37
C THR A 32 -3.22 4.80 -7.30
N PRO A 33 -3.43 4.77 -8.63
CA PRO A 33 -2.60 5.52 -9.57
C PRO A 33 -2.59 7.04 -9.30
N ASP A 34 -3.57 7.58 -8.59
CA ASP A 34 -3.64 9.00 -8.21
C ASP A 34 -2.55 9.38 -7.20
N ASP A 35 -2.00 8.40 -6.47
CA ASP A 35 -0.92 8.58 -5.51
C ASP A 35 0.47 8.52 -6.17
N LEU A 36 0.55 8.21 -7.47
CA LEU A 36 1.82 7.95 -8.17
C LEU A 36 2.34 9.19 -8.91
N ILE A 37 3.63 9.46 -8.74
CA ILE A 37 4.36 10.48 -9.51
C ILE A 37 5.51 9.78 -10.25
N LEU A 38 5.57 9.95 -11.57
CA LEU A 38 6.64 9.44 -12.41
C LEU A 38 7.66 10.56 -12.71
N PRO A 39 8.82 10.61 -12.03
CA PRO A 39 9.87 11.55 -12.37
C PRO A 39 10.52 11.15 -13.72
N LEU A 40 10.75 12.14 -14.57
CA LEU A 40 11.41 11.97 -15.86
C LEU A 40 12.67 12.83 -15.91
N PHE A 41 13.75 12.24 -16.41
CA PHE A 41 15.00 12.95 -16.70
C PHE A 41 14.98 13.40 -18.16
N ILE A 42 15.27 14.68 -18.39
CA ILE A 42 15.27 15.29 -19.73
C ILE A 42 16.71 15.67 -20.07
N MET A 43 17.11 15.37 -21.29
CA MET A 43 18.42 15.71 -21.87
C MET A 43 18.23 16.20 -23.31
N GLU A 44 19.15 17.02 -23.79
CA GLU A 44 19.17 17.43 -25.20
C GLU A 44 19.62 16.26 -26.10
N GLY A 45 19.04 16.19 -27.30
CA GLY A 45 19.37 15.16 -28.31
C GLY A 45 18.14 14.74 -29.11
N ASN A 46 18.35 14.12 -30.28
CA ASN A 46 17.28 13.58 -31.11
C ASN A 46 17.25 12.06 -31.03
N ASN A 47 16.18 11.50 -30.45
CA ASN A 47 16.00 10.07 -30.27
C ASN A 47 17.16 9.39 -29.49
N THR A 48 17.68 10.09 -28.48
CA THR A 48 18.77 9.61 -27.62
C THR A 48 18.23 9.18 -26.26
N THR A 49 18.79 8.08 -25.73
CA THR A 49 18.48 7.57 -24.39
C THR A 49 19.78 7.22 -23.69
N GLU A 50 19.98 7.72 -22.48
CA GLU A 50 21.17 7.43 -21.67
C GLU A 50 20.80 6.69 -20.39
N ALA A 51 21.55 5.63 -20.08
CA ALA A 51 21.40 4.90 -18.84
C ALA A 51 22.09 5.66 -17.70
N ILE A 52 21.35 5.93 -16.63
CA ILE A 52 21.90 6.54 -15.43
C ILE A 52 22.69 5.47 -14.66
N LYS A 53 24.00 5.67 -14.53
CA LYS A 53 24.84 4.84 -13.66
C LYS A 53 24.65 5.30 -12.21
N THR A 54 24.51 4.35 -11.30
CA THR A 54 24.39 4.60 -9.84
C THR A 54 25.74 4.85 -9.20
#